data_AF-A0A944V2B9-F1
#
_entry.id   AF-A0A944V2B9-F1
#
_cell.length_a   1.000
_cell.length_b   1.000
_cell.length_c   1.000
_cell.angle_alpha   90.00
_cell.angle_beta   90.00
_cell.angle_gamma   90.00
#
_symmetry.space_group_name_H-M   'P 1'
#
loop_
_entity.id
_entity.type
_entity.pdbx_description
1 polymer ?
#
loop_
_entity_poly.entity_id
_entity_poly.type
_entity_poly.pdbx_seq_one_letter_code
_entity_poly.pdbx_strand_id
1 'polypeptide(L)'
;MKKFALVFILCVFIAQVLIANVWQQTITKESSGEETKYEQTDQVNLVIKKSSIISRDSRVSTLWQTSDPTAIAGMINVAPTLENTFVQWHLNNERVSLFHDSATPLWEHVVGDLDFGYSIDMLEDGSILAVGDGSILKMFEPNSSTPTWEYTIGNSIGGLELS
;
A
#
# COMPACT_ATOMS: atom_id res chain seq x y z
N MET A 1 -60.24 -43.67 -11.27
CA MET A 1 -58.78 -43.65 -11.50
C MET A 1 -58.34 -42.67 -12.61
N LYS A 2 -58.98 -42.61 -13.78
CA LYS A 2 -58.55 -41.74 -14.90
C LYS A 2 -58.61 -40.21 -14.64
N LYS A 3 -59.59 -39.72 -13.85
CA LYS A 3 -59.73 -38.29 -13.54
C LYS A 3 -58.64 -37.74 -12.61
N PHE A 4 -58.21 -38.53 -11.61
CA PHE A 4 -57.11 -38.15 -10.71
C PHE A 4 -55.76 -38.11 -11.43
N ALA A 5 -55.52 -39.03 -12.37
CA ALA A 5 -54.32 -39.01 -13.20
C ALA A 5 -54.25 -37.74 -14.08
N LEU A 6 -55.39 -37.31 -14.65
CA LEU A 6 -55.45 -36.10 -15.47
C LEU A 6 -55.15 -34.82 -14.67
N VAL A 7 -55.69 -34.72 -13.45
CA VAL A 7 -55.41 -33.58 -12.55
C VAL A 7 -53.94 -33.56 -12.14
N PHE A 8 -53.35 -34.73 -11.84
CA PHE A 8 -51.94 -34.81 -11.48
C PHE A 8 -51.02 -34.38 -12.64
N ILE A 9 -51.29 -34.82 -13.87
CA ILE A 9 -50.54 -34.40 -15.06
C ILE A 9 -50.66 -32.89 -15.28
N LEU A 10 -51.86 -32.33 -15.10
CA LEU A 10 -52.09 -30.89 -15.22
C LEU A 10 -51.30 -30.11 -14.16
N CYS A 11 -51.28 -30.57 -12.91
CA CYS A 11 -50.49 -29.95 -11.85
C CYS A 11 -48.98 -30.00 -12.13
N VAL A 12 -48.48 -31.11 -12.69
CA VAL A 12 -47.06 -31.23 -13.09
C VAL A 12 -46.73 -30.25 -14.21
N PHE A 13 -47.60 -30.12 -15.21
CA PHE A 13 -47.42 -29.15 -16.30
C PHE A 13 -47.41 -27.70 -15.79
N ILE A 14 -48.35 -27.35 -14.89
CA ILE A 14 -48.41 -26.01 -14.30
C ILE A 14 -47.16 -25.72 -13.45
N ALA A 15 -46.69 -26.71 -12.68
CA ALA A 15 -45.46 -26.57 -11.90
C ALA A 15 -44.22 -26.37 -12.78
N GLN A 16 -44.12 -27.09 -13.91
CA GLN A 16 -43.03 -26.92 -14.87
C GLN A 16 -43.02 -25.52 -15.51
N VAL A 17 -44.19 -24.98 -15.85
CA VAL A 17 -44.31 -23.62 -16.40
C VAL A 17 -43.96 -22.56 -15.33
N LEU A 18 -44.32 -22.77 -14.07
CA LEU A 18 -43.97 -21.83 -12.99
C LEU A 18 -42.47 -21.78 -12.72
N ILE A 19 -41.76 -22.91 -12.76
CA ILE A 19 -40.31 -22.98 -12.50
C ILE A 19 -39.50 -22.32 -13.62
N ALA A 20 -39.97 -22.38 -14.87
CA ALA A 20 -39.28 -21.78 -16.03
C ALA A 20 -39.22 -20.24 -15.98
N ASN A 21 -40.18 -19.58 -15.32
CA ASN A 21 -40.33 -18.13 -15.35
C ASN A 21 -39.61 -17.39 -14.19
N VAL A 22 -38.93 -18.11 -13.28
CA VAL A 22 -38.35 -17.49 -12.06
C VAL A 22 -37.00 -16.80 -12.33
N TRP A 23 -36.39 -17.00 -13.51
CA TRP A 23 -35.02 -16.54 -13.81
C TRP A 23 -34.89 -15.61 -15.02
N GLN A 24 -35.95 -14.87 -15.35
CA GLN A 24 -35.91 -13.81 -16.37
C GLN A 24 -35.86 -12.44 -15.69
N GLN A 25 -34.82 -11.66 -16.00
CA GLN A 25 -34.74 -10.25 -15.63
C GLN A 25 -34.99 -9.39 -16.87
N THR A 26 -35.92 -8.44 -16.76
CA THR A 26 -36.19 -7.41 -17.78
C THR A 26 -35.60 -6.10 -17.29
N ILE A 27 -34.69 -5.51 -18.07
CA ILE A 27 -34.16 -4.17 -17.81
C ILE A 27 -34.63 -3.25 -18.92
N THR A 28 -35.26 -2.14 -18.55
CA THR A 28 -35.72 -1.10 -19.48
C THR A 28 -34.75 0.08 -19.42
N LYS A 29 -34.22 0.50 -20.58
CA LYS A 29 -33.37 1.70 -20.64
C LYS A 29 -34.23 2.96 -20.58
N GLU A 30 -33.91 3.85 -19.64
CA GLU A 30 -34.68 5.07 -19.38
C GLU A 30 -34.81 6.02 -20.58
N SER A 31 -33.85 6.03 -21.51
CA SER A 31 -33.83 7.01 -22.61
C SER A 31 -34.61 6.59 -23.86
N SER A 32 -34.86 5.28 -24.07
CA SER A 32 -35.49 4.76 -25.30
C SER A 32 -36.72 3.87 -25.05
N GLY A 33 -36.98 3.46 -23.81
CA GLY A 33 -38.10 2.57 -23.47
C GLY A 33 -37.95 1.13 -24.01
N GLU A 34 -36.78 0.79 -24.54
CA GLU A 34 -36.51 -0.53 -25.11
C GLU A 34 -36.25 -1.54 -23.98
N GLU A 35 -36.97 -2.65 -24.01
CA GLU A 35 -36.87 -3.73 -23.03
C GLU A 35 -35.96 -4.84 -23.55
N THR A 36 -34.90 -5.17 -22.80
CA THR A 36 -34.06 -6.34 -23.11
C THR A 36 -34.30 -7.41 -22.07
N LYS A 37 -34.71 -8.61 -22.51
CA LYS A 37 -34.90 -9.79 -21.66
C LYS A 37 -33.62 -10.61 -21.64
N TYR A 38 -33.09 -10.86 -20.44
CA TYR A 38 -31.94 -11.73 -20.26
C TYR A 38 -32.43 -13.07 -19.68
N GLU A 39 -32.10 -14.16 -20.38
CA GLU A 39 -32.18 -15.52 -19.84
C GLU A 39 -30.83 -15.85 -19.21
N GLN A 40 -30.82 -16.39 -17.99
CA GLN A 40 -29.60 -16.77 -17.30
C GLN A 40 -29.00 -18.04 -17.95
N THR A 41 -28.43 -17.91 -19.14
CA THR A 41 -27.53 -18.91 -19.72
C THR A 41 -26.33 -18.20 -20.31
N ASP A 42 -25.53 -17.60 -19.45
CA ASP A 42 -24.10 -17.49 -19.69
C ASP A 42 -23.48 -17.41 -18.30
N GLN A 43 -22.80 -18.48 -17.88
CA GLN A 43 -21.77 -18.28 -16.88
C GLN A 43 -20.79 -17.32 -17.51
N VAL A 44 -20.81 -16.06 -17.07
CA VAL A 44 -19.84 -15.08 -17.53
C VAL A 44 -18.49 -15.61 -17.06
N ASN A 45 -17.80 -16.28 -17.97
CA ASN A 45 -16.50 -16.87 -17.74
C ASN A 45 -15.50 -15.70 -17.78
N LEU A 46 -15.59 -14.84 -16.77
CA LEU A 46 -14.70 -13.70 -16.61
C LEU A 46 -13.32 -14.30 -16.40
N VAL A 47 -12.48 -14.22 -17.43
CA VAL A 47 -11.06 -14.48 -17.30
C VAL A 47 -10.51 -13.36 -16.41
N ILE A 48 -10.52 -13.58 -15.09
CA ILE A 48 -9.90 -12.68 -14.14
C ILE A 48 -8.41 -12.75 -14.44
N LYS A 49 -7.89 -11.69 -15.07
CA LYS A 49 -6.46 -11.56 -15.32
C LYS A 49 -5.77 -11.62 -13.97
N LYS A 50 -4.88 -12.60 -13.78
CA LYS A 50 -4.13 -12.77 -12.53
C LYS A 50 -3.49 -11.44 -12.17
N SER A 51 -3.77 -10.93 -10.98
CA SER A 51 -3.12 -9.72 -10.47
C SER A 51 -1.61 -9.95 -10.43
N SER A 52 -0.86 -9.00 -10.97
CA SER A 52 0.59 -9.00 -10.91
C SER A 52 1.04 -8.16 -9.73
N ILE A 53 1.84 -8.74 -8.85
CA ILE A 53 2.50 -7.99 -7.78
C ILE A 53 3.69 -7.28 -8.41
N ILE A 54 3.70 -5.96 -8.31
CA ILE A 54 4.87 -5.14 -8.67
C ILE A 54 5.68 -5.00 -7.38
N SER A 55 6.58 -5.96 -7.16
CA SER A 55 7.58 -5.96 -6.09
C SER A 55 8.90 -6.41 -6.69
N ARG A 56 10.03 -5.89 -6.20
CA ARG A 56 11.38 -6.15 -6.73
C ARG A 56 11.66 -7.64 -6.94
N ASP A 57 11.10 -8.50 -6.09
CA ASP A 57 11.27 -9.95 -6.10
C ASP A 57 9.95 -10.73 -6.02
N SER A 58 8.83 -10.09 -6.38
CA SER A 58 7.48 -10.69 -6.29
C SER A 58 7.07 -11.13 -4.87
N ARG A 59 7.72 -10.64 -3.80
CA ARG A 59 7.30 -10.89 -2.43
C ARG A 59 5.86 -10.42 -2.19
N VAL A 60 5.09 -11.26 -1.50
CA VAL A 60 3.71 -10.98 -1.04
C VAL A 60 3.68 -10.72 0.47
N SER A 61 4.84 -10.64 1.11
CA SER A 61 4.98 -10.40 2.55
C SER A 61 4.97 -8.91 2.85
N THR A 62 4.54 -8.56 4.06
CA THR A 62 4.71 -7.23 4.64
C THR A 62 6.17 -6.77 4.48
N LEU A 63 6.40 -5.64 3.82
CA LEU A 63 7.74 -5.11 3.52
C LEU A 63 8.42 -4.52 4.76
N TRP A 64 7.64 -4.04 5.72
CA TRP A 64 8.14 -3.48 6.96
C TRP A 64 7.20 -3.81 8.13
N GLN A 65 7.77 -4.27 9.23
CA GLN A 65 7.11 -4.39 10.52
C GLN A 65 8.10 -3.80 11.53
N THR A 66 7.71 -2.72 12.21
CA THR A 66 8.55 -2.16 13.26
C THR A 66 8.49 -3.07 14.49
N SER A 67 9.66 -3.35 15.07
CA SER A 67 9.78 -4.03 16.36
C SER A 67 9.51 -3.08 17.54
N ASP A 68 9.42 -1.77 17.27
CA ASP A 68 9.34 -0.73 18.28
C ASP A 68 7.89 -0.21 18.39
N PRO A 69 7.12 -0.62 19.41
CA PRO A 69 5.67 -0.40 19.46
C PRO A 69 5.27 1.06 19.72
N THR A 70 6.23 1.98 19.84
CA THR A 70 5.99 3.36 20.30
C THR A 70 6.66 4.46 19.46
N ALA A 71 7.48 4.12 18.48
CA ALA A 71 8.09 5.11 17.58
C ALA A 71 7.13 5.47 16.43
N ILE A 72 7.12 6.73 16.02
CA ILE A 72 6.33 7.24 14.88
C ILE A 72 7.29 7.71 13.79
N ALA A 73 7.15 7.17 12.58
CA ALA A 73 7.89 7.66 11.43
C ALA A 73 7.45 9.10 11.07
N GLY A 74 8.43 9.99 10.90
CA GLY A 74 8.26 11.37 10.44
C GLY A 74 8.52 11.48 8.94
N MET A 75 9.57 12.22 8.58
CA MET A 75 10.05 12.33 7.20
C MET A 75 10.56 10.98 6.67
N ILE A 76 10.27 10.68 5.40
CA ILE A 76 10.71 9.46 4.71
C ILE A 76 11.21 9.87 3.32
N ASN A 77 12.47 9.57 3.02
CA ASN A 77 13.08 9.79 1.71
C ASN A 77 13.38 8.45 1.04
N VAL A 78 13.06 8.32 -0.25
CA VAL A 78 13.25 7.08 -1.02
C VAL A 78 14.06 7.39 -2.27
N ALA A 79 15.21 6.75 -2.42
CA ALA A 79 16.08 6.90 -3.58
C ALA A 79 15.84 5.76 -4.59
N PRO A 80 15.47 6.04 -5.85
CA PRO A 80 15.25 4.99 -6.84
C PRO A 80 16.53 4.28 -7.30
N THR A 81 17.69 4.93 -7.26
CA THR A 81 18.92 4.37 -7.84
C THR A 81 19.58 3.34 -6.93
N LEU A 82 19.84 3.69 -5.68
CA LEU A 82 20.39 2.76 -4.68
C LEU A 82 19.30 2.03 -3.88
N GLU A 83 18.03 2.29 -4.18
CA GLU A 83 16.85 1.68 -3.52
C GLU A 83 16.88 1.85 -1.99
N ASN A 84 17.48 2.95 -1.55
CA ASN A 84 17.59 3.31 -0.13
C ASN A 84 16.30 3.97 0.33
N THR A 85 15.85 3.63 1.54
CA THR A 85 14.75 4.30 2.22
C THR A 85 15.26 4.85 3.54
N PHE A 86 15.37 6.17 3.64
CA PHE A 86 15.85 6.87 4.81
C PHE A 86 14.68 7.41 5.62
N VAL A 87 14.60 7.02 6.89
CA VAL A 87 13.43 7.28 7.74
C VAL A 87 13.86 8.03 8.99
N GLN A 88 13.12 9.09 9.30
CA GLN A 88 13.14 9.77 10.58
C GLN A 88 12.15 9.11 11.55
N TRP A 89 12.57 8.91 12.79
CA TRP A 89 11.72 8.35 13.85
C TRP A 89 11.59 9.29 15.03
N HIS A 90 10.36 9.66 15.34
CA HIS A 90 9.96 10.39 16.53
C HIS A 90 9.46 9.45 17.63
N LEU A 91 9.44 9.95 18.88
CA LEU A 91 9.03 9.24 20.11
C LEU A 91 9.92 8.05 20.46
N ASN A 92 10.33 7.96 21.74
CA ASN A 92 11.17 6.89 22.29
C ASN A 92 12.46 6.65 21.49
N ASN A 93 13.48 7.47 21.78
CA ASN A 93 14.78 7.55 21.11
C ASN A 93 14.68 8.10 19.68
N GLU A 94 14.71 9.43 19.58
CA GLU A 94 14.82 10.14 18.31
C GLU A 94 16.04 9.64 17.54
N ARG A 95 15.80 9.19 16.31
CA ARG A 95 16.81 8.55 15.50
C ARG A 95 16.48 8.65 14.03
N VAL A 96 17.46 8.29 13.22
CA VAL A 96 17.28 8.03 11.80
C VAL A 96 17.70 6.60 11.50
N SER A 97 17.03 5.98 10.53
CA SER A 97 17.33 4.61 10.13
C SER A 97 17.38 4.54 8.61
N LEU A 98 18.37 3.84 8.08
CA LEU A 98 18.45 3.53 6.66
C LEU A 98 17.98 2.09 6.43
N PHE A 99 17.05 1.93 5.50
CA PHE A 99 16.55 0.64 5.03
C PHE A 99 16.91 0.45 3.56
N HIS A 100 16.94 -0.81 3.14
CA HIS A 100 17.08 -1.18 1.74
C HIS A 100 15.97 -2.16 1.36
N ASP A 101 16.02 -3.40 1.85
CA ASP A 101 15.10 -4.45 1.40
C ASP A 101 14.51 -5.35 2.49
N SER A 102 14.71 -4.97 3.74
CA SER A 102 14.26 -5.72 4.91
C SER A 102 13.62 -4.79 5.94
N ALA A 103 12.80 -5.37 6.81
CA ALA A 103 12.23 -4.66 7.96
C ALA A 103 13.28 -4.32 9.05
N THR A 104 14.49 -4.87 8.95
CA THR A 104 15.62 -4.51 9.79
C THR A 104 16.42 -3.40 9.10
N PRO A 105 16.69 -2.27 9.76
CA PRO A 105 17.50 -1.22 9.16
C PRO A 105 18.93 -1.71 8.92
N LEU A 106 19.55 -1.25 7.85
CA LEU A 106 20.99 -1.42 7.62
C LEU A 106 21.78 -0.83 8.78
N TRP A 107 21.32 0.33 9.26
CA TRP A 107 21.84 0.98 10.45
C TRP A 107 20.87 2.01 11.01
N GLU A 108 21.15 2.42 12.25
CA GLU A 108 20.46 3.51 12.93
C GLU A 108 21.47 4.50 13.52
N HIS A 109 21.10 5.77 13.59
CA HIS A 109 21.85 6.82 14.28
C HIS A 109 20.92 7.60 15.20
N VAL A 110 21.27 7.63 16.49
CA VAL A 110 20.52 8.40 17.49
C VAL A 110 20.76 9.89 17.26
N VAL A 111 19.70 10.66 17.18
CA VAL A 111 19.72 12.12 17.07
C VAL A 111 19.52 12.71 18.47
N GLY A 112 19.98 13.93 18.71
CA GLY A 112 19.76 14.60 19.99
C GLY A 112 18.27 14.67 20.36
N ASP A 113 17.97 14.85 21.66
CA ASP A 113 16.61 15.02 22.18
C ASP A 113 16.09 16.42 21.80
N LEU A 114 15.43 16.54 20.65
CA LEU A 114 15.11 17.80 19.98
C LEU A 114 13.63 18.19 20.02
N ASP A 115 12.82 17.58 20.90
CA ASP A 115 11.38 17.84 21.01
C ASP A 115 10.72 17.88 19.61
N PHE A 116 10.91 16.81 18.81
CA PHE A 116 10.31 16.61 17.48
C PHE A 116 10.82 17.52 16.33
N GLY A 117 11.93 18.21 16.51
CA GLY A 117 12.32 19.35 15.66
C GLY A 117 13.54 19.17 14.73
N TYR A 118 13.77 18.01 14.13
CA TYR A 118 14.87 17.83 13.15
C TYR A 118 14.39 17.54 11.74
N SER A 119 15.22 17.86 10.75
CA SER A 119 14.97 17.56 9.34
C SER A 119 15.97 16.54 8.82
N ILE A 120 15.54 15.76 7.82
CA ILE A 120 16.40 14.84 7.09
C ILE A 120 16.25 15.05 5.60
N ASP A 121 17.32 14.76 4.84
CA ASP A 121 17.24 14.62 3.40
C ASP A 121 18.23 13.60 2.85
N MET A 122 18.03 13.17 1.60
CA MET A 122 18.88 12.21 0.90
C MET A 122 18.95 12.58 -0.59
N LEU A 123 20.14 12.49 -1.19
CA LEU A 123 20.29 12.69 -2.63
C LEU A 123 19.41 11.72 -3.43
N GLU A 124 19.02 12.11 -4.64
CA GLU A 124 18.17 11.30 -5.52
C GLU A 124 18.75 9.91 -5.79
N ASP A 125 20.08 9.81 -5.89
CA ASP A 125 20.75 8.52 -6.08
C ASP A 125 20.86 7.70 -4.78
N GLY A 126 20.65 8.30 -3.62
CA GLY A 126 20.77 7.69 -2.31
C GLY A 126 22.19 7.61 -1.78
N SER A 127 23.16 8.32 -2.37
CA SER A 127 24.60 8.24 -2.06
C SER A 127 25.04 9.09 -0.87
N ILE A 128 24.28 10.12 -0.51
CA ILE A 128 24.51 10.99 0.64
C ILE A 128 23.19 11.17 1.37
N LEU A 129 23.25 11.07 2.70
CA LEU A 129 22.14 11.34 3.60
C LEU A 129 22.54 12.48 4.52
N ALA A 130 21.59 13.33 4.89
CA ALA A 130 21.85 14.45 5.76
C ALA A 130 20.79 14.58 6.84
N VAL A 131 21.21 15.01 8.03
CA VAL A 131 20.39 15.17 9.22
C VAL A 131 20.71 16.52 9.85
N GLY A 132 19.68 17.32 10.10
CA GLY A 132 19.77 18.56 10.88
C GLY A 132 19.51 18.30 12.36
N ASP A 133 20.54 18.00 13.13
CA ASP A 133 20.48 17.73 14.57
C ASP A 133 20.64 19.04 15.36
N GLY A 134 19.52 19.74 15.59
CA GLY A 134 19.50 21.04 16.23
C GLY A 134 20.23 22.07 15.37
N SER A 135 21.41 22.52 15.80
CA SER A 135 22.27 23.42 15.03
C SER A 135 23.40 22.73 14.25
N ILE A 136 23.46 21.40 14.28
CA ILE A 136 24.52 20.60 13.68
C ILE A 136 23.98 19.89 12.44
N LEU A 137 24.58 20.17 11.29
CA LEU A 137 24.35 19.42 10.07
C LEU A 137 25.30 18.22 10.05
N LYS A 138 24.75 17.02 9.97
CA LYS A 138 25.48 15.75 9.87
C LYS A 138 25.25 15.14 8.49
N MET A 139 26.31 14.69 7.83
CA MET A 139 26.24 13.96 6.56
C MET A 139 26.73 12.52 6.74
N PHE A 140 26.09 11.59 6.04
CA PHE A 140 26.34 10.16 6.12
C PHE A 140 26.54 9.58 4.72
N GLU A 141 27.40 8.57 4.63
CA GLU A 141 27.40 7.62 3.53
C GLU A 141 26.49 6.43 3.86
N PRO A 142 25.86 5.77 2.87
CA PRO A 142 24.90 4.68 3.10
C PRO A 142 25.46 3.48 3.86
N ASN A 143 26.78 3.32 3.87
CA ASN A 143 27.48 2.21 4.50
C ASN A 143 27.86 2.48 5.98
N SER A 144 27.52 3.65 6.54
CA SER A 144 27.98 4.07 7.86
C SER A 144 26.88 4.74 8.69
N SER A 145 26.74 4.29 9.94
CA SER A 145 25.92 4.97 10.96
C SER A 145 26.62 6.16 11.62
N THR A 146 27.89 6.40 11.30
CA THR A 146 28.68 7.50 11.83
C THR A 146 28.77 8.59 10.76
N PRO A 147 28.49 9.86 11.10
CA PRO A 147 28.63 10.97 10.18
C PRO A 147 30.03 11.02 9.57
N THR A 148 30.12 11.12 8.25
CA THR A 148 31.39 11.31 7.54
C THR A 148 31.82 12.77 7.57
N TRP A 149 30.88 13.68 7.80
CA TRP A 149 31.13 15.11 7.94
C TRP A 149 30.09 15.76 8.87
N GLU A 150 30.54 16.76 9.62
CA GLU A 150 29.68 17.55 10.52
C GLU A 150 30.02 19.04 10.44
N TYR A 151 29.01 19.90 10.58
CA TYR A 151 29.18 21.34 10.65
C TYR A 151 28.13 22.01 11.53
N THR A 152 28.56 22.97 12.35
CA THR A 152 27.67 23.75 13.20
C THR A 152 27.25 25.03 12.51
N ILE A 153 25.96 25.13 12.17
CA ILE A 153 25.35 26.30 11.49
C ILE A 153 25.11 27.46 12.48
N GLY A 154 25.04 27.17 13.78
CA GLY A 154 24.92 28.17 14.86
C GLY A 154 23.48 28.57 15.21
N ASN A 155 22.50 28.23 14.36
CA ASN A 155 21.07 28.33 14.63
C ASN A 155 20.39 26.97 14.36
N SER A 156 19.18 26.78 14.89
CA SER A 156 18.40 25.56 14.65
C SER A 156 18.08 25.39 13.17
N ILE A 157 18.26 24.18 12.66
CA ILE A 157 17.96 23.80 11.28
C ILE A 157 16.48 23.43 11.21
N GLY A 158 15.66 24.31 10.63
CA GLY A 158 14.22 24.07 10.47
C GLY A 158 13.84 23.31 9.21
N GLY A 159 14.78 23.10 8.29
CA GLY A 159 14.55 22.44 7.01
C GLY A 159 15.88 22.15 6.31
N LEU A 160 15.90 21.08 5.52
CA LEU A 160 17.07 20.59 4.79
C LEU A 160 16.61 20.08 3.43
N GLU A 161 17.35 20.45 2.38
CA GLU A 161 17.14 19.98 1.02
C GLU A 161 18.50 19.84 0.34
N LEU A 162 18.79 18.66 -0.17
CA LEU A 162 19.94 18.27 -0.97
C LEU A 162 19.52 18.25 -2.44
N SER A 163 20.36 18.82 -3.30
CA SER A 163 20.11 18.97 -4.74
C SER A 163 21.20 18.31 -5.56
#